data_AF-A0A3B1C760-F1
#
_entry.id   AF-A0A3B1C760-F1
#
_cell.length_a   1.000
_cell.length_b   1.000
_cell.length_c   1.000
_cell.angle_alpha   90.00
_cell.angle_beta   90.00
_cell.angle_gamma   90.00
#
_symmetry.space_group_name_H-M   'P 1'
#
loop_
_entity.id
_entity.type
_entity.pdbx_description
1 polymer ?
#
loop_
_entity_poly.entity_id
_entity_poly.type
_entity_poly.pdbx_seq_one_letter_code
_entity_poly.pdbx_strand_id
1 'polypeptide(L)'
;MTGDPLGVVFMGTPDFAIPTLKMLIDNDRFNVRAVVTQPDRPKGRGKKLAMSPVKKLALDNEITVFQPEKVREHKAVDTIKSLEPDYLVVVAYGQILPPSLLAIPRLAPVNLHASLLPKYRGAAPIHRAFVDGET
;
A
#
# COMPACT_ATOMS: atom_id res chain seq x y z
N MET A 1 -19.87 11.65 -18.32
CA MET A 1 -18.46 11.68 -18.75
C MET A 1 -17.76 10.57 -18.02
N THR A 2 -17.19 9.56 -18.68
CA THR A 2 -16.31 8.64 -17.93
C THR A 2 -15.16 8.26 -18.85
N GLY A 3 -14.04 8.97 -18.67
CA GLY A 3 -12.77 8.61 -19.29
C GLY A 3 -12.21 7.32 -18.68
N ASP A 4 -11.03 6.92 -19.15
CA ASP A 4 -10.37 5.67 -18.73
C ASP A 4 -10.26 5.55 -17.20
N PRO A 5 -10.40 4.33 -16.62
CA PRO A 5 -10.23 4.11 -15.19
C PRO A 5 -8.86 4.60 -14.68
N LEU A 6 -8.86 5.20 -13.50
CA LEU A 6 -7.66 5.77 -12.90
C LEU A 6 -6.70 4.66 -12.46
N GLY A 7 -5.48 4.70 -12.99
CA GLY A 7 -4.42 3.76 -12.66
C GLY A 7 -3.93 3.92 -11.21
N VAL A 8 -3.90 2.82 -10.46
CA VAL A 8 -3.46 2.80 -9.07
C VAL A 8 -2.33 1.80 -8.90
N VAL A 9 -1.27 2.22 -8.22
CA VAL A 9 -0.35 1.29 -7.56
C VAL A 9 -0.63 1.33 -6.06
N PHE A 10 -1.01 0.18 -5.52
CA PHE A 10 -1.34 0.04 -4.10
C PHE A 10 -0.12 -0.43 -3.31
N MET A 11 0.16 0.19 -2.17
CA MET A 11 1.30 -0.15 -1.32
C MET A 11 0.82 -0.45 0.10
N GLY A 12 0.93 -1.71 0.53
CA GLY A 12 0.45 -2.12 1.86
C GLY A 12 0.86 -3.53 2.25
N THR A 13 0.76 -3.85 3.54
CA THR A 13 1.23 -5.14 4.06
C THR A 13 0.23 -5.87 4.96
N PRO A 14 -0.25 -5.29 6.08
CA PRO A 14 -1.05 -6.03 7.04
C PRO A 14 -2.53 -6.12 6.64
N ASP A 15 -3.30 -6.90 7.40
CA ASP A 15 -4.75 -7.05 7.23
C ASP A 15 -5.51 -5.71 7.22
N PHE A 16 -5.00 -4.70 7.93
CA PHE A 16 -5.55 -3.33 7.92
C PHE A 16 -5.66 -2.71 6.51
N ALA A 17 -4.79 -3.13 5.58
CA ALA A 17 -4.79 -2.63 4.20
C ALA A 17 -5.79 -3.34 3.28
N ILE A 18 -6.34 -4.50 3.69
CA ILE A 18 -7.20 -5.34 2.86
C ILE A 18 -8.50 -4.65 2.44
N PRO A 19 -9.27 -4.01 3.34
CA PRO A 19 -10.52 -3.39 2.94
C PRO A 19 -10.34 -2.32 1.86
N THR A 20 -9.26 -1.53 1.97
CA THR A 20 -8.94 -0.49 0.97
C THR A 20 -8.56 -1.09 -0.38
N LEU A 21 -7.69 -2.11 -0.40
CA LEU A 21 -7.34 -2.79 -1.65
C LEU A 21 -8.58 -3.40 -2.31
N LYS A 22 -9.41 -4.11 -1.53
CA LYS A 22 -10.66 -4.70 -2.05
C LYS A 22 -11.58 -3.66 -2.67
N MET A 23 -11.79 -2.52 -1.98
CA MET A 23 -12.63 -1.44 -2.49
C MET A 23 -12.09 -0.82 -3.79
N LEU A 24 -10.77 -0.75 -3.96
CA LEU A 24 -10.15 -0.28 -5.21
C LEU A 24 -10.31 -1.29 -6.35
N ILE A 25 -10.25 -2.59 -6.05
CA ILE A 25 -10.45 -3.68 -7.03
C ILE A 25 -11.91 -3.73 -7.49
N ASP A 26 -12.85 -3.63 -6.55
CA ASP A 26 -14.28 -3.80 -6.79
C ASP A 26 -14.95 -2.54 -7.40
N ASN A 27 -14.18 -1.51 -7.78
CA ASN A 27 -14.68 -0.22 -8.26
C ASN A 27 -14.14 0.17 -9.63
N ASP A 28 -15.00 0.14 -10.64
CA ASP A 28 -14.68 0.39 -12.06
C ASP A 28 -14.05 1.76 -12.37
N ARG A 29 -14.05 2.71 -11.42
CA ARG A 29 -13.34 3.99 -11.57
C ARG A 29 -11.83 3.84 -11.43
N PHE A 30 -11.36 2.72 -10.90
CA PHE A 30 -9.96 2.46 -10.62
C PHE A 30 -9.48 1.22 -11.37
N ASN A 31 -8.21 1.22 -11.73
CA ASN A 31 -7.49 0.08 -12.28
C ASN A 31 -6.24 -0.16 -11.44
N VAL A 32 -6.26 -1.18 -10.58
CA VAL A 32 -5.10 -1.53 -9.74
C VAL A 32 -4.05 -2.24 -10.59
N ARG A 33 -3.08 -1.48 -11.10
CA ARG A 33 -2.04 -1.96 -12.02
C ARG A 33 -1.02 -2.87 -11.33
N ALA A 34 -0.74 -2.60 -10.06
CA ALA A 34 0.13 -3.45 -9.25
C ALA A 34 -0.07 -3.22 -7.75
N VAL A 35 0.40 -4.20 -6.99
CA VAL A 35 0.50 -4.16 -5.53
C VAL A 35 1.97 -4.25 -5.12
N VAL A 36 2.41 -3.34 -4.25
CA VAL A 36 3.72 -3.36 -3.60
C VAL A 36 3.54 -3.73 -2.13
N THR A 37 4.22 -4.77 -1.68
CA THR A 37 4.12 -5.25 -0.29
C THR A 37 5.48 -5.66 0.24
N GLN A 38 5.61 -5.85 1.55
CA GLN A 38 6.87 -6.29 2.13
C GLN A 38 7.24 -7.71 1.64
N PRO A 39 8.53 -8.03 1.51
CA PRO A 39 8.98 -9.40 1.27
C PRO A 39 8.38 -10.39 2.27
N ASP A 40 8.14 -11.62 1.82
CA ASP A 40 7.66 -12.68 2.70
C ASP A 40 8.70 -12.91 3.80
N ARG A 41 8.24 -12.91 5.06
CA ARG A 41 9.10 -13.12 6.23
C ARG A 41 8.52 -14.23 7.10
N PRO A 42 9.37 -14.98 7.82
CA PRO A 42 8.92 -15.93 8.83
C PRO A 42 7.97 -15.28 9.86
N LYS A 43 6.81 -15.89 10.10
CA LYS A 43 5.80 -15.39 11.06
C LYS A 43 5.36 -16.49 12.02
N GLY A 44 5.03 -16.11 13.25
CA GLY A 44 4.45 -16.99 14.27
C GLY A 44 5.44 -18.01 14.87
N ARG A 45 4.91 -18.89 15.74
CA ARG A 45 5.68 -19.98 16.35
C ARG A 45 6.07 -20.99 15.27
N GLY A 46 7.36 -21.32 15.19
CA GLY A 46 7.90 -22.21 14.14
C GLY A 46 8.38 -21.51 12.87
N LYS A 47 8.26 -20.17 12.78
CA LYS A 47 8.93 -19.33 11.75
C LYS A 47 8.72 -19.83 10.30
N LYS A 48 7.52 -20.33 9.97
CA LYS A 48 7.21 -20.66 8.58
C LYS A 48 7.12 -19.39 7.75
N LEU A 49 7.62 -19.43 6.52
CA LEU A 49 7.50 -18.34 5.57
C LEU A 49 6.01 -18.08 5.32
N ALA A 50 5.58 -16.84 5.50
CA ALA A 50 4.19 -16.45 5.33
C ALA A 50 4.11 -15.25 4.38
N MET A 51 3.19 -15.36 3.42
CA MET A 51 2.85 -14.24 2.53
C MET A 51 2.09 -13.17 3.31
N SER A 52 2.25 -11.91 2.90
CA SER A 52 1.42 -10.84 3.44
C SER A 52 -0.06 -11.06 3.02
N PRO A 53 -1.03 -10.66 3.86
CA PRO A 53 -2.45 -10.67 3.47
C PRO A 53 -2.69 -9.94 2.15
N VAL A 54 -2.04 -8.78 1.97
CA VAL A 54 -2.13 -7.96 0.75
C VAL A 54 -1.60 -8.71 -0.48
N LYS A 55 -0.48 -9.42 -0.36
CA LYS A 55 0.05 -10.28 -1.43
C LYS A 55 -0.97 -11.33 -1.84
N LYS A 56 -1.56 -12.02 -0.84
CA LYS A 56 -2.54 -13.08 -1.10
C LYS A 56 -3.75 -12.53 -1.88
N LEU A 57 -4.36 -11.43 -1.41
CA LEU A 57 -5.50 -10.83 -2.08
C LEU A 57 -5.18 -10.37 -3.51
N ALA A 58 -3.99 -9.81 -3.73
CA ALA A 58 -3.57 -9.38 -5.06
C ALA A 58 -3.45 -10.56 -6.03
N LEU A 59 -2.84 -11.66 -5.60
CA LEU A 59 -2.71 -12.87 -6.42
C LEU A 59 -4.06 -13.55 -6.69
N ASP A 60 -4.96 -13.56 -5.71
CA ASP A 60 -6.32 -14.11 -5.86
C ASP A 60 -7.15 -13.31 -6.89
N ASN A 61 -6.74 -12.07 -7.22
CA ASN A 61 -7.38 -11.20 -8.22
C ASN A 61 -6.47 -10.97 -9.46
N GLU A 62 -5.45 -11.82 -9.65
CA GLU A 62 -4.54 -11.77 -10.81
C GLU A 62 -3.78 -10.42 -10.97
N ILE A 63 -3.58 -9.69 -9.87
CA ILE A 63 -2.86 -8.41 -9.85
C ILE A 63 -1.37 -8.68 -9.65
N THR A 64 -0.54 -8.00 -10.45
CA THR A 64 0.92 -8.10 -10.36
C THR A 64 1.42 -7.62 -8.98
N VAL A 65 2.30 -8.40 -8.35
CA VAL A 65 2.88 -8.09 -7.03
C VAL A 65 4.38 -7.82 -7.11
N PHE A 66 4.82 -6.72 -6.49
CA PHE A 66 6.23 -6.40 -6.26
C PHE A 66 6.58 -6.45 -4.78
N GLN A 67 7.73 -7.05 -4.45
CA GLN A 67 8.23 -7.17 -3.08
C GLN A 67 9.69 -6.69 -2.97
N PRO A 68 9.97 -5.40 -3.21
CA PRO A 68 11.32 -4.89 -3.11
C PRO A 68 11.81 -4.99 -1.65
N GLU A 69 13.03 -5.50 -1.47
CA GLU A 69 13.71 -5.43 -0.17
C GLU A 69 13.86 -3.96 0.29
N LYS A 70 14.11 -3.05 -0.66
CA LYS A 70 14.10 -1.59 -0.46
C LYS A 70 13.42 -0.88 -1.62
N VAL A 71 12.30 -0.23 -1.35
CA VAL A 71 11.47 0.49 -2.33
C VAL A 71 12.17 1.73 -2.92
N ARG A 72 13.25 2.19 -2.26
CA ARG A 72 14.05 3.32 -2.70
C ARG A 72 15.09 2.98 -3.76
N GLU A 73 15.31 1.71 -4.04
CA GLU A 73 16.28 1.28 -5.06
C GLU A 73 15.78 1.66 -6.46
N HIS A 74 16.69 2.08 -7.33
CA HIS A 74 16.38 2.52 -8.70
C HIS A 74 15.47 1.53 -9.43
N LYS A 75 15.78 0.24 -9.36
CA LYS A 75 14.95 -0.82 -9.96
C LYS A 75 13.48 -0.77 -9.50
N ALA A 76 13.23 -0.55 -8.22
CA ALA A 76 11.87 -0.48 -7.68
C ALA A 76 11.17 0.82 -8.13
N VAL A 77 11.88 1.94 -8.10
CA VAL A 77 11.38 3.25 -8.56
C VAL A 77 11.03 3.20 -10.05
N ASP A 78 11.92 2.66 -10.88
CA ASP A 78 11.73 2.54 -12.33
C ASP A 78 10.57 1.62 -12.68
N THR A 79 10.43 0.50 -11.96
CA THR A 79 9.29 -0.42 -12.11
C THR A 79 7.97 0.28 -11.79
N ILE A 80 7.90 1.04 -10.69
CA ILE A 80 6.67 1.77 -10.32
C ILE A 80 6.40 2.89 -11.33
N LYS A 81 7.44 3.55 -11.82
CA LYS A 81 7.34 4.61 -12.84
C LYS A 81 6.82 4.09 -14.17
N SER A 82 7.27 2.92 -14.63
CA SER A 82 6.80 2.32 -15.90
C SER A 82 5.32 1.90 -15.86
N LEU A 83 4.72 1.81 -14.67
CA LEU A 83 3.30 1.55 -14.52
C LEU A 83 2.45 2.81 -14.70
N GLU A 84 3.06 4.00 -14.85
CA GLU A 84 2.39 5.30 -15.08
C GLU A 84 1.15 5.55 -14.23
N PRO A 85 1.19 5.35 -12.89
CA PRO A 85 0.00 5.43 -12.06
C PRO A 85 -0.55 6.85 -11.98
N ASP A 86 -1.87 6.97 -11.85
CA ASP A 86 -2.53 8.21 -11.45
C ASP A 86 -2.38 8.45 -9.96
N TYR A 87 -2.51 7.39 -9.16
CA TYR A 87 -2.34 7.42 -7.72
C TYR A 87 -1.35 6.37 -7.22
N LEU A 88 -0.60 6.77 -6.19
CA LEU A 88 0.03 5.83 -5.27
C LEU A 88 -0.80 5.79 -4.00
N VAL A 89 -1.48 4.67 -3.74
CA VAL A 89 -2.30 4.50 -2.54
C VAL A 89 -1.51 3.71 -1.50
N VAL A 90 -1.13 4.36 -0.40
CA VAL A 90 -0.30 3.77 0.64
C VAL A 90 -1.16 3.49 1.88
N VAL A 91 -1.17 2.24 2.35
CA VAL A 91 -1.91 1.83 3.55
C VAL A 91 -1.06 0.90 4.39
N ALA A 92 -0.63 1.35 5.57
CA ALA A 92 0.20 0.57 6.49
C ALA A 92 1.39 -0.13 5.81
N TYR A 93 2.12 0.61 4.96
CA TYR A 93 3.35 0.14 4.31
C TYR A 93 4.57 0.51 5.16
N GLY A 94 5.43 -0.47 5.40
CA GLY A 94 6.51 -0.35 6.41
C GLY A 94 7.82 0.26 5.90
N GLN A 95 7.91 0.71 4.65
CA GLN A 95 9.12 1.35 4.12
C GLN A 95 8.89 2.83 3.88
N ILE A 96 9.94 3.64 4.07
CA ILE A 96 9.92 5.07 3.76
C ILE A 96 9.99 5.26 2.25
N LEU A 97 9.00 5.97 1.70
CA LEU A 97 8.96 6.35 0.30
C LEU A 97 9.89 7.55 0.06
N PRO A 98 10.89 7.45 -0.84
CA PRO A 98 11.73 8.60 -1.19
C PRO A 98 10.95 9.62 -2.03
N PRO A 99 11.42 10.89 -2.10
CA PRO A 99 10.81 11.91 -2.96
C PRO A 99 10.66 11.49 -4.43
N SER A 100 11.62 10.71 -4.95
CA SER A 100 11.57 10.17 -6.32
C SER A 100 10.35 9.29 -6.58
N LEU A 101 9.85 8.59 -5.56
CA LEU A 101 8.67 7.74 -5.66
C LEU A 101 7.40 8.56 -5.47
N LEU A 102 7.40 9.50 -4.51
CA LEU A 102 6.27 10.41 -4.27
C LEU A 102 5.95 11.31 -5.47
N ALA A 103 6.92 11.56 -6.35
CA ALA A 103 6.76 12.34 -7.57
C ALA A 103 6.27 11.54 -8.79
N ILE A 104 6.17 10.20 -8.71
CA ILE A 104 5.72 9.35 -9.81
C ILE A 104 4.25 9.55 -10.20
N PRO A 105 3.27 9.52 -9.27
CA PRO A 105 1.87 9.47 -9.65
C PRO A 105 1.45 10.77 -10.33
N ARG A 106 0.66 10.67 -11.41
CA ARG A 106 0.17 11.84 -12.16
C ARG A 106 -0.66 12.79 -11.29
N LEU A 107 -1.44 12.26 -10.36
CA LEU A 107 -2.34 13.04 -9.52
C LEU A 107 -1.79 13.21 -8.10
N ALA A 108 -1.62 12.13 -7.35
CA ALA A 108 -1.11 12.24 -5.98
C ALA A 108 -0.63 10.90 -5.40
N PRO A 109 0.39 10.92 -4.52
CA PRO A 109 0.55 9.90 -3.50
C PRO A 109 -0.40 10.20 -2.33
N VAL A 110 -1.20 9.22 -1.92
CA VAL A 110 -2.16 9.34 -0.82
C VAL A 110 -1.90 8.25 0.21
N ASN A 111 -2.00 8.60 1.50
CA ASN A 111 -1.84 7.65 2.59
C ASN A 111 -3.11 7.58 3.42
N LEU A 112 -3.64 6.36 3.62
CA LEU A 112 -4.66 6.11 4.64
C LEU A 112 -3.95 5.95 6.00
N HIS A 113 -4.03 7.00 6.80
CA HIS A 113 -3.50 7.00 8.16
C HIS A 113 -4.61 6.69 9.17
N ALA A 114 -4.34 5.84 10.16
CA ALA A 114 -5.35 5.35 11.10
C ALA A 114 -5.60 6.30 12.28
N SER A 115 -5.62 7.61 12.03
CA SER A 115 -6.02 8.63 13.00
C SER A 115 -6.53 9.90 12.33
N LEU A 116 -7.17 10.74 13.15
CA LEU A 116 -7.57 12.09 12.77
C LEU A 116 -6.37 13.04 12.89
N LEU A 117 -5.64 13.21 11.79
CA LEU A 117 -4.51 14.14 11.72
C LEU A 117 -4.95 15.58 12.06
N PRO A 118 -4.08 16.40 12.71
CA PRO A 118 -2.67 16.14 12.99
C PRO A 118 -2.39 15.25 14.21
N LYS A 119 -3.41 14.78 14.95
CA LYS A 119 -3.22 13.89 16.11
C LYS A 119 -2.67 12.52 15.69
N TYR A 120 -1.88 11.91 16.57
CA TYR A 120 -1.38 10.53 16.45
C TYR A 120 -0.61 10.23 15.15
N ARG A 121 0.27 11.12 14.70
CA ARG A 121 1.25 10.78 13.64
C ARG A 121 2.14 9.62 14.09
N GLY A 122 2.66 8.86 13.14
CA GLY A 122 3.64 7.79 13.39
C GLY A 122 3.06 6.38 13.30
N ALA A 123 3.74 5.42 13.91
CA ALA A 123 3.57 3.99 13.59
C ALA A 123 2.41 3.29 14.33
N ALA A 124 1.95 3.80 15.47
CA ALA A 124 0.95 3.12 16.30
C ALA A 124 -0.23 4.04 16.72
N PRO A 125 -0.88 4.72 15.76
CA PRO A 125 -1.95 5.69 16.06
C PRO A 125 -3.12 5.10 16.85
N ILE A 126 -3.60 3.92 16.45
CA ILE A 126 -4.75 3.25 17.06
C ILE A 126 -4.47 2.99 18.55
N HIS A 127 -3.35 2.32 18.85
CA HIS A 127 -2.96 2.02 20.22
C HIS A 127 -2.82 3.28 21.07
N ARG A 128 -2.24 4.34 20.50
CA ARG A 128 -2.01 5.58 21.24
C ARG A 128 -3.31 6.30 21.58
N ALA A 129 -4.26 6.36 20.64
CA ALA A 129 -5.58 6.92 20.90
C ALA A 129 -6.33 6.18 22.03
N PHE A 130 -6.25 4.84 22.07
CA PHE A 130 -6.79 4.05 23.18
C PHE A 130 -6.11 4.33 24.52
N VAL A 131 -4.77 4.40 24.53
CA VAL A 131 -3.99 4.70 25.76
C VAL A 131 -4.32 6.09 26.31
N ASP A 132 -4.53 7.06 25.41
CA ASP A 132 -4.85 8.44 25.79
C ASP A 132 -6.35 8.64 26.08
N GLY A 133 -7.16 7.58 25.99
CA GLY A 133 -8.58 7.60 26.36
C GLY A 133 -9.48 8.40 25.40
N GLU A 134 -9.11 8.48 24.12
CA GLU A 134 -9.95 9.14 23.10
C GLU A 134 -11.31 8.43 22.95
N THR A 135 -12.35 9.21 22.65
CA THR A 135 -13.75 8.77 22.55
C THR A 135 -14.33 9.05 21.18
#